data_AF-A0A9R1PH37-F1
#
_entry.id   AF-A0A9R1PH37-F1
#
_cell.length_a   1.000
_cell.length_b   1.000
_cell.length_c   1.000
_cell.angle_alpha   90.00
_cell.angle_beta   90.00
_cell.angle_gamma   90.00
#
_symmetry.space_group_name_H-M   'P 1'
#
loop_
_entity.id
_entity.type
_entity.pdbx_description
1 polymer ?
#
loop_
_entity_poly.entity_id
_entity_poly.type
_entity_poly.pdbx_seq_one_letter_code
_entity_poly.pdbx_strand_id
1 'polypeptide(L)'
;MSSVATQVAKNNGLLYDENTKPEQKHNSEVITVVHTKAEELNHKIVVPPNGFDVLVSEWMGYCLLYESMLSSVIYARDHFLKPGGAVLPDTATIFGAGFGRGGTSLPFWENVYGFDMSSIGKEVTESSARFPVVDILASQDVVTDTAVLHVSPRNSAYLGIYTLTCWSYFLFMQSFDLATMKESEMDFTASLELRLPESCAAVPGVTWCHGIVLWFDTGFTSRFCKDKPVVLSTSPFSTPTHWSQTIFTFEEPIAMVKDGSVIGSSASVGTGECPAVTIRSRISIVRASEHRSIDISIETTGISSDGRKRSWPAQIFNL
;
A
#
# COMPACT_ATOMS: atom_id res chain seq x y z
N MET A 1 -9.96 -20.30 9.72
CA MET A 1 -9.71 -19.26 10.75
C MET A 1 -10.57 -19.44 12.00
N SER A 2 -11.89 -19.56 11.93
CA SER A 2 -12.76 -19.68 13.11
C SER A 2 -12.37 -20.83 14.06
N SER A 3 -12.02 -22.00 13.55
CA SER A 3 -11.55 -23.13 14.38
C SER A 3 -10.25 -22.82 15.12
N VAL A 4 -9.33 -22.10 14.48
CA VAL A 4 -8.08 -21.64 15.11
C VAL A 4 -8.39 -20.61 16.19
N ALA A 5 -9.27 -19.64 15.92
CA ALA A 5 -9.70 -18.65 16.90
C ALA A 5 -10.38 -19.31 18.13
N THR A 6 -11.25 -20.30 17.91
CA THR A 6 -11.83 -21.11 18.99
C THR A 6 -10.75 -21.79 19.82
N GLN A 7 -9.76 -22.40 19.16
CA GLN A 7 -8.67 -23.07 19.87
C GLN A 7 -7.79 -22.07 20.64
N VAL A 8 -7.52 -20.88 20.10
CA VAL A 8 -6.77 -19.82 20.79
C VAL A 8 -7.54 -19.33 22.02
N ALA A 9 -8.84 -19.04 21.91
CA ALA A 9 -9.66 -18.63 23.04
C ALA A 9 -9.71 -19.73 24.13
N LYS A 10 -9.81 -21.00 23.71
CA LYS A 10 -9.81 -22.16 24.61
C LYS A 10 -8.46 -22.32 25.33
N ASN A 11 -7.34 -22.24 24.60
CA ASN A 11 -5.99 -22.38 25.15
C ASN A 11 -5.67 -21.31 26.20
N ASN A 12 -6.33 -20.14 26.11
CA ASN A 12 -6.14 -19.03 27.04
C ASN A 12 -7.23 -18.95 28.14
N GLY A 13 -8.15 -19.92 28.21
CA GLY A 13 -9.22 -19.93 29.22
C GLY A 13 -10.21 -18.75 29.10
N LEU A 14 -10.38 -18.23 27.88
CA LEU A 14 -11.25 -17.08 27.58
C LEU A 14 -12.52 -17.48 26.83
N LEU A 15 -12.59 -18.71 26.29
CA LEU A 15 -13.72 -19.19 25.51
C LEU A 15 -14.96 -19.33 26.41
N TYR A 16 -16.00 -18.57 26.10
CA TYR A 16 -17.31 -18.71 26.72
C TYR A 16 -18.03 -19.95 26.17
N ASP A 17 -18.46 -20.82 27.08
CA ASP A 17 -19.28 -21.99 26.77
C ASP A 17 -20.50 -22.03 27.70
N GLU A 18 -21.69 -21.95 27.08
CA GLU A 18 -22.97 -21.97 27.79
C GLU A 18 -23.20 -23.29 28.53
N ASN A 19 -22.58 -24.38 28.09
CA ASN A 19 -22.75 -25.71 28.67
C ASN A 19 -21.78 -26.00 29.83
N THR A 20 -20.83 -25.10 30.10
CA THR A 20 -19.91 -25.25 31.24
C THR A 20 -20.67 -25.04 32.55
N LYS A 21 -20.55 -26.02 33.47
CA LYS A 21 -21.17 -25.93 34.79
C LYS A 21 -20.66 -24.68 35.52
N PRO A 22 -21.52 -23.95 36.26
CA PRO A 22 -21.13 -22.70 36.93
C PRO A 22 -19.94 -22.84 37.90
N GLU A 23 -19.70 -24.05 38.43
CA GLU A 23 -18.55 -24.37 39.29
C GLU A 23 -17.21 -24.47 38.55
N GLN A 24 -17.24 -24.60 37.21
CA GLN A 24 -16.07 -24.66 36.33
C GLN A 24 -15.88 -23.39 35.50
N LYS A 25 -16.85 -22.46 35.53
CA LYS A 25 -16.75 -21.17 34.84
C LYS A 25 -15.70 -20.32 35.55
N HIS A 26 -14.58 -20.08 34.87
CA HIS A 26 -13.67 -19.03 35.31
C HIS A 26 -14.31 -17.65 35.02
N ASN A 27 -14.13 -16.68 35.93
CA ASN A 27 -14.57 -15.29 35.72
C ASN A 27 -13.93 -14.60 34.47
N SER A 28 -13.04 -15.29 33.75
CA SER A 28 -12.35 -14.84 32.54
C SER A 28 -13.01 -15.27 31.22
N GLU A 29 -14.07 -16.08 31.24
CA GLU A 29 -14.76 -16.55 30.03
C GLU A 29 -15.59 -15.42 29.40
N VAL A 30 -15.02 -14.75 28.38
CA VAL A 30 -15.62 -13.54 27.77
C VAL A 30 -15.66 -13.56 26.24
N ILE A 31 -15.12 -14.60 25.59
CA ILE A 31 -15.03 -14.69 24.12
C ILE A 31 -16.01 -15.72 23.58
N THR A 32 -16.96 -15.28 22.75
CA THR A 32 -17.82 -16.16 21.95
C THR A 32 -17.32 -16.21 20.51
N VAL A 33 -17.13 -17.41 19.95
CA VAL A 33 -16.71 -17.59 18.54
C VAL A 33 -17.87 -18.10 17.70
N VAL A 34 -18.26 -17.31 16.69
CA VAL A 34 -19.32 -17.69 15.75
C VAL A 34 -18.70 -18.13 14.42
N HIS A 35 -18.97 -19.36 14.02
CA HIS A 35 -18.44 -19.95 12.77
C HIS A 35 -19.30 -19.56 11.58
N THR A 36 -19.12 -18.35 11.05
CA THR A 36 -19.90 -17.84 9.91
C THR A 36 -19.15 -16.74 9.16
N LYS A 37 -19.61 -16.38 7.96
CA LYS A 37 -19.19 -15.14 7.30
C LYS A 37 -19.80 -13.95 8.04
N ALA A 38 -19.09 -12.82 8.07
CA ALA A 38 -19.58 -11.60 8.73
C ALA A 38 -20.92 -11.15 8.13
N GLU A 39 -21.06 -11.30 6.82
CA GLU A 39 -22.24 -10.99 6.02
C GLU A 39 -23.45 -11.88 6.33
N GLU A 40 -23.22 -13.04 6.96
CA GLU A 40 -24.24 -14.03 7.30
C GLU A 40 -24.50 -14.08 8.82
N LEU A 41 -23.91 -13.17 9.62
CA LEU A 41 -23.93 -13.22 11.08
C LEU A 41 -25.34 -13.21 11.67
N ASN A 42 -26.22 -12.35 11.13
CA ASN A 42 -27.62 -12.22 11.56
C ASN A 42 -28.47 -13.49 11.31
N HIS A 43 -28.02 -14.40 10.44
CA HIS A 43 -28.69 -15.68 10.22
C HIS A 43 -28.33 -16.72 11.29
N LYS A 44 -27.21 -16.53 12.00
CA LYS A 44 -26.72 -17.47 13.02
C LYS A 44 -27.01 -17.02 14.44
N ILE A 45 -26.88 -15.73 14.71
CA ILE A 45 -27.13 -15.16 16.02
C ILE A 45 -27.97 -13.89 15.90
N VAL A 46 -28.81 -13.64 16.90
CA VAL A 46 -29.55 -12.38 17.00
C VAL A 46 -28.59 -11.32 17.52
N VAL A 47 -28.09 -10.47 16.63
CA VAL A 47 -27.32 -9.28 17.00
C VAL A 47 -28.31 -8.14 17.27
N PRO A 48 -28.30 -7.51 18.45
CA PRO A 48 -29.11 -6.32 18.70
C PRO A 48 -28.78 -5.22 17.67
N PRO A 49 -29.74 -4.35 17.30
CA PRO A 49 -29.43 -3.16 16.53
C PRO A 49 -28.35 -2.35 17.24
N ASN A 50 -27.29 -1.97 16.53
CA ASN A 50 -26.11 -1.33 17.12
C ASN A 50 -25.46 -2.21 18.21
N GLY A 51 -25.20 -3.48 17.87
CA GLY A 51 -24.79 -4.50 18.83
C GLY A 51 -23.39 -4.33 19.41
N PHE A 52 -22.49 -3.63 18.70
CA PHE A 52 -21.08 -3.53 19.11
C PHE A 52 -20.60 -2.08 19.24
N ASP A 53 -19.79 -1.83 20.27
CA ASP A 53 -19.11 -0.55 20.51
C ASP A 53 -17.79 -0.42 19.75
N VAL A 54 -17.12 -1.55 19.50
CA VAL A 54 -15.81 -1.62 18.86
C VAL A 54 -15.80 -2.76 17.85
N LEU A 55 -15.38 -2.46 16.63
CA LEU A 55 -15.01 -3.41 15.60
C LEU A 55 -13.48 -3.44 15.52
N VAL A 56 -12.87 -4.62 15.70
CA VAL A 56 -11.43 -4.80 15.52
C VAL A 56 -11.19 -5.87 14.47
N SER A 57 -10.36 -5.56 13.48
CA SER A 57 -10.01 -6.51 12.43
C SER A 57 -8.59 -6.31 11.97
N GLU A 58 -7.84 -7.40 11.87
CA GLU A 58 -6.70 -7.48 10.97
C GLU A 58 -7.30 -7.88 9.61
N TRP A 59 -7.26 -6.98 8.63
CA TRP A 59 -7.93 -7.15 7.33
C TRP A 59 -7.00 -6.89 6.15
N MET A 60 -5.79 -6.41 6.41
CA MET A 60 -4.88 -5.91 5.39
C MET A 60 -4.25 -7.09 4.67
N GLY A 61 -4.06 -6.98 3.36
CA GLY A 61 -3.26 -7.95 2.62
C GLY A 61 -2.09 -7.29 1.89
N TYR A 62 -1.50 -7.99 0.92
CA TYR A 62 -0.36 -7.45 0.17
C TYR A 62 -0.78 -6.20 -0.61
N CYS A 63 0.14 -5.24 -0.75
CA CYS A 63 -0.19 -3.91 -1.30
C CYS A 63 -1.45 -3.27 -0.66
N LEU A 64 -1.70 -3.58 0.62
CA LEU A 64 -2.90 -3.26 1.42
C LEU A 64 -4.20 -3.97 0.99
N LEU A 65 -4.49 -4.02 -0.31
CA LEU A 65 -5.81 -4.39 -0.84
C LEU A 65 -5.91 -5.81 -1.43
N TYR A 66 -4.81 -6.42 -1.85
CA TYR A 66 -4.82 -7.78 -2.38
C TYR A 66 -5.07 -8.79 -1.25
N GLU A 67 -5.92 -9.79 -1.47
CA GLU A 67 -6.37 -10.76 -0.45
C GLU A 67 -7.04 -10.14 0.80
N SER A 68 -7.31 -8.84 0.78
CA SER A 68 -7.86 -8.11 1.93
C SER A 68 -9.29 -8.53 2.28
N MET A 69 -9.66 -8.29 3.54
CA MET A 69 -11.04 -8.47 4.05
C MET A 69 -11.79 -7.15 4.20
N LEU A 70 -11.33 -6.08 3.54
CA LEU A 70 -11.83 -4.72 3.76
C LEU A 70 -13.33 -4.58 3.46
N SER A 71 -13.86 -5.23 2.42
CA SER A 71 -15.31 -5.25 2.14
C SER A 71 -16.11 -5.84 3.31
N SER A 72 -15.61 -6.91 3.96
CA SER A 72 -16.27 -7.50 5.13
C SER A 72 -16.19 -6.60 6.36
N VAL A 73 -15.09 -5.85 6.54
CA VAL A 73 -14.95 -4.85 7.61
C VAL A 73 -15.95 -3.71 7.41
N ILE A 74 -16.06 -3.18 6.19
CA ILE A 74 -17.04 -2.14 5.83
C ILE A 74 -18.46 -2.65 6.08
N TYR A 75 -18.78 -3.87 5.63
CA TYR A 75 -20.08 -4.48 5.88
C TYR A 75 -20.38 -4.56 7.39
N ALA A 76 -19.42 -5.08 8.18
CA ALA A 76 -19.61 -5.27 9.61
C ALA A 76 -19.77 -3.93 10.36
N ARG A 77 -18.99 -2.91 9.96
CA ARG A 77 -19.13 -1.54 10.46
C ARG A 77 -20.54 -1.02 10.21
N ASP A 78 -21.03 -1.12 8.98
CA ASP A 78 -22.30 -0.51 8.57
C ASP A 78 -23.52 -1.20 9.19
N HIS A 79 -23.43 -2.51 9.49
CA HIS A 79 -24.57 -3.29 9.97
C HIS A 79 -24.56 -3.54 11.49
N PHE A 80 -23.40 -3.58 12.12
CA PHE A 80 -23.29 -4.05 13.51
C PHE A 80 -22.69 -3.03 14.49
N LEU A 81 -21.96 -2.02 13.99
CA LEU A 81 -21.31 -1.03 14.86
C LEU A 81 -22.29 0.09 15.24
N LYS A 82 -22.22 0.54 16.49
CA LYS A 82 -22.96 1.71 16.98
C LYS A 82 -22.57 2.99 16.24
N PRO A 83 -23.48 3.97 16.07
CA PRO A 83 -23.10 5.33 15.69
C PRO A 83 -22.06 5.89 16.68
N GLY A 84 -20.89 6.27 16.16
CA GLY A 84 -19.76 6.72 16.98
C GLY A 84 -18.92 5.60 17.61
N GLY A 85 -19.22 4.33 17.31
CA GLY A 85 -18.39 3.19 17.68
C GLY A 85 -17.02 3.23 16.99
N ALA A 86 -16.05 2.54 17.60
CA ALA A 86 -14.68 2.51 17.11
C ALA A 86 -14.48 1.41 16.07
N VAL A 87 -13.77 1.70 14.97
CA VAL A 87 -13.22 0.69 14.06
C VAL A 87 -11.71 0.71 14.22
N LEU A 88 -11.08 -0.44 14.46
CA LEU A 88 -9.66 -0.56 14.75
C LEU A 88 -8.98 -1.58 13.83
N PRO A 89 -7.88 -1.23 13.15
CA PRO A 89 -7.35 0.13 13.02
C PRO A 89 -8.33 1.06 12.30
N ASP A 90 -8.24 2.38 12.52
CA ASP A 90 -9.18 3.36 11.96
C ASP A 90 -8.69 4.06 10.71
N THR A 91 -7.40 3.97 10.41
CA THR A 91 -6.80 4.56 9.21
C THR A 91 -5.86 3.60 8.50
N ALA A 92 -5.76 3.72 7.18
CA ALA A 92 -4.70 3.07 6.41
C ALA A 92 -4.21 4.00 5.29
N THR A 93 -2.90 4.15 5.14
CA THR A 93 -2.28 5.04 4.14
C THR A 93 -1.28 4.24 3.31
N ILE A 94 -1.32 4.41 1.98
CA ILE A 94 -0.34 3.79 1.08
C ILE A 94 0.74 4.82 0.74
N PHE A 95 1.99 4.38 0.86
CA PHE A 95 3.20 5.15 0.56
C PHE A 95 3.93 4.51 -0.62
N GLY A 96 4.74 5.31 -1.29
CA GLY A 96 5.63 4.84 -2.35
C GLY A 96 6.97 5.56 -2.39
N ALA A 97 7.97 4.86 -2.91
CA ALA A 97 9.29 5.41 -3.20
C ALA A 97 9.90 4.71 -4.42
N GLY A 98 10.90 5.33 -5.04
CA GLY A 98 11.73 4.71 -6.06
C GLY A 98 12.86 3.91 -5.41
N PHE A 99 13.17 2.75 -5.98
CA PHE A 99 14.27 1.90 -5.52
C PHE A 99 15.39 1.78 -6.56
N GLY A 100 16.61 1.56 -6.08
CA GLY A 100 17.81 1.46 -6.89
C GLY A 100 18.16 0.03 -7.27
N ARG A 101 19.36 -0.14 -7.83
CA ARG A 101 19.82 -1.42 -8.35
C ARG A 101 19.84 -2.55 -7.31
N GLY A 102 20.19 -2.26 -6.07
CA GLY A 102 20.26 -3.27 -5.00
C GLY A 102 18.91 -3.85 -4.60
N GLY A 103 17.81 -3.16 -4.93
CA GLY A 103 16.44 -3.68 -4.78
C GLY A 103 16.01 -4.68 -5.86
N THR A 104 16.89 -5.01 -6.81
CA THR A 104 16.66 -6.03 -7.84
C THR A 104 17.44 -7.30 -7.51
N SER A 105 17.09 -8.41 -8.15
CA SER A 105 17.91 -9.64 -8.10
C SER A 105 19.17 -9.59 -8.98
N LEU A 106 19.37 -8.52 -9.78
CA LEU A 106 20.49 -8.41 -10.71
C LEU A 106 21.87 -8.57 -10.06
N PRO A 107 22.19 -7.95 -8.90
CA PRO A 107 23.50 -8.10 -8.27
C PRO A 107 23.85 -9.55 -7.92
N PHE A 108 22.85 -10.36 -7.58
CA PHE A 108 23.04 -11.78 -7.29
C PHE A 108 23.45 -12.54 -8.57
N TRP A 109 22.73 -12.32 -9.67
CA TRP A 109 22.95 -13.04 -10.91
C TRP A 109 24.27 -12.69 -11.62
N GLU A 110 24.81 -11.49 -11.42
CA GLU A 110 26.13 -11.11 -11.97
C GLU A 110 27.29 -11.89 -11.36
N ASN A 111 27.12 -12.43 -10.15
CA ASN A 111 28.16 -13.20 -9.49
C ASN A 111 27.55 -14.24 -8.53
N VAL A 112 27.19 -15.39 -9.10
CA VAL A 112 26.73 -16.55 -8.35
C VAL A 112 27.93 -17.43 -8.05
N TYR A 113 28.59 -17.21 -6.91
CA TYR A 113 29.78 -17.97 -6.47
C TYR A 113 30.96 -17.97 -7.48
N GLY A 114 31.21 -16.83 -8.14
CA GLY A 114 32.25 -16.66 -9.15
C GLY A 114 31.79 -16.91 -10.59
N PHE A 115 30.52 -17.29 -10.79
CA PHE A 115 29.93 -17.48 -12.11
C PHE A 115 29.06 -16.27 -12.49
N ASP A 116 29.33 -15.68 -13.66
CA ASP A 116 28.47 -14.68 -14.26
C ASP A 116 27.24 -15.36 -14.88
N MET A 117 26.09 -15.12 -14.26
CA MET A 117 24.77 -15.56 -14.71
C MET A 117 23.86 -14.36 -15.04
N SER A 118 24.44 -13.22 -15.43
CA SER A 118 23.71 -11.98 -15.72
C SER A 118 22.64 -12.12 -16.81
N SER A 119 22.75 -13.11 -17.70
CA SER A 119 21.70 -13.48 -18.66
C SER A 119 20.39 -13.88 -17.96
N ILE A 120 20.48 -14.64 -16.86
CA ILE A 120 19.32 -15.02 -16.04
C ILE A 120 18.74 -13.77 -15.36
N GLY A 121 19.60 -12.90 -14.82
CA GLY A 121 19.16 -11.65 -14.20
C GLY A 121 18.35 -10.76 -15.14
N LYS A 122 18.72 -10.70 -16.43
CA LYS A 122 17.96 -9.96 -17.46
C LYS A 122 16.57 -10.58 -17.68
N GLU A 123 16.50 -11.89 -17.85
CA GLU A 123 15.22 -12.60 -18.03
C GLU A 123 14.30 -12.45 -16.81
N VAL A 124 14.84 -12.53 -15.60
CA VAL A 124 14.09 -12.33 -14.36
C VAL A 124 13.58 -10.88 -14.25
N THR A 125 14.38 -9.90 -14.66
CA THR A 125 13.99 -8.48 -14.63
C THR A 125 12.87 -8.19 -15.62
N GLU A 126 12.97 -8.73 -16.84
CA GLU A 126 11.92 -8.63 -17.86
C GLU A 126 10.59 -9.26 -17.38
N SER A 127 10.67 -10.38 -16.65
CA SER A 127 9.51 -11.00 -16.00
C SER A 127 8.97 -10.14 -14.85
N SER A 128 9.86 -9.59 -14.01
CA SER A 128 9.50 -8.73 -12.87
C SER A 128 8.92 -7.37 -13.29
N ALA A 129 9.14 -6.95 -14.53
CA ALA A 129 8.48 -5.78 -15.11
C ALA A 129 7.02 -6.05 -15.51
N ARG A 130 6.58 -7.32 -15.51
CA ARG A 130 5.21 -7.74 -15.86
C ARG A 130 4.42 -8.23 -14.65
N PHE A 131 5.10 -8.68 -13.60
CA PHE A 131 4.50 -9.19 -12.38
C PHE A 131 5.03 -8.42 -11.17
N PRO A 132 4.15 -7.98 -10.25
CA PRO A 132 4.59 -7.34 -9.03
C PRO A 132 5.24 -8.38 -8.11
N VAL A 133 6.27 -7.96 -7.39
CA VAL A 133 7.01 -8.82 -6.47
C VAL A 133 6.69 -8.42 -5.04
N VAL A 134 6.30 -9.39 -4.20
CA VAL A 134 6.14 -9.18 -2.77
C VAL A 134 7.39 -9.70 -2.07
N ASP A 135 8.25 -8.79 -1.63
CA ASP A 135 9.50 -9.13 -0.95
C ASP A 135 9.98 -7.98 -0.06
N ILE A 136 10.95 -8.28 0.82
CA ILE A 136 11.59 -7.30 1.70
C ILE A 136 12.57 -6.48 0.87
N LEU A 137 12.27 -5.20 0.69
CA LEU A 137 13.21 -4.22 0.16
C LEU A 137 14.00 -3.62 1.31
N ALA A 138 15.33 -3.70 1.25
CA ALA A 138 16.18 -3.10 2.27
C ALA A 138 16.16 -1.57 2.19
N SER A 139 16.12 -0.90 3.34
CA SER A 139 16.04 0.58 3.40
C SER A 139 17.11 1.31 2.59
N GLN A 140 18.34 0.77 2.50
CA GLN A 140 19.43 1.37 1.75
C GLN A 140 19.24 1.34 0.23
N ASP A 141 18.34 0.49 -0.26
CA ASP A 141 18.03 0.37 -1.68
C ASP A 141 16.92 1.33 -2.13
N VAL A 142 16.29 2.06 -1.20
CA VAL A 142 15.39 3.17 -1.52
C VAL A 142 16.23 4.39 -1.92
N VAL A 143 16.00 4.93 -3.13
CA VAL A 143 16.82 6.00 -3.71
C VAL A 143 16.13 7.35 -3.80
N THR A 144 14.81 7.41 -3.60
CA THR A 144 14.03 8.65 -3.63
C THR A 144 13.48 8.98 -2.24
N ASP A 145 13.00 10.21 -2.07
CA ASP A 145 12.13 10.54 -0.95
C ASP A 145 10.87 9.67 -0.97
N THR A 146 10.32 9.43 0.22
CA THR A 146 9.02 8.78 0.39
C THR A 146 7.92 9.77 0.06
N ALA A 147 6.94 9.32 -0.73
CA ALA A 147 5.75 10.09 -1.03
C ALA A 147 4.48 9.30 -0.72
N VAL A 148 3.43 10.02 -0.32
CA VAL A 148 2.10 9.45 -0.11
C VAL A 148 1.35 9.45 -1.42
N LEU A 149 0.55 8.41 -1.67
CA LEU A 149 -0.32 8.39 -2.86
C LEU A 149 -1.37 9.50 -2.73
N HIS A 150 -1.42 10.41 -3.70
CA HIS A 150 -2.43 11.48 -3.71
C HIS A 150 -3.55 11.15 -4.69
N VAL A 151 -4.78 10.97 -4.20
CA VAL A 151 -5.92 10.67 -5.09
C VAL A 151 -6.39 11.91 -5.83
N SER A 152 -6.54 11.77 -7.14
CA SER A 152 -7.18 12.79 -7.97
C SER A 152 -8.70 12.68 -7.79
N PRO A 153 -9.42 13.79 -7.52
CA PRO A 153 -10.88 13.75 -7.42
C PRO A 153 -11.50 13.21 -8.72
N ARG A 154 -12.30 12.13 -8.64
CA ARG A 154 -12.96 11.50 -9.80
C ARG A 154 -14.01 12.39 -10.51
N ASN A 155 -14.40 13.52 -9.92
CA ASN A 155 -15.42 14.42 -10.46
C ASN A 155 -14.87 15.76 -10.96
N SER A 156 -14.02 15.74 -11.99
CA SER A 156 -13.76 16.91 -12.83
C SER A 156 -14.46 16.78 -14.19
N ALA A 157 -15.74 16.39 -14.20
CA ALA A 157 -16.55 16.28 -15.42
C ALA A 157 -17.83 17.14 -15.42
N TYR A 158 -18.14 17.87 -14.34
CA TYR A 158 -19.29 18.77 -14.27
C TYR A 158 -18.96 20.06 -13.51
N LEU A 159 -18.15 20.92 -14.11
CA LEU A 159 -18.26 22.36 -13.86
C LEU A 159 -17.94 23.07 -15.17
N GLY A 160 -19.01 23.33 -15.91
CA GLY A 160 -18.97 24.25 -17.02
C GLY A 160 -18.42 25.60 -16.56
N ILE A 161 -17.61 26.17 -17.45
CA ILE A 161 -17.31 27.59 -17.67
C ILE A 161 -17.96 28.51 -16.64
N TYR A 162 -17.12 29.33 -15.97
CA TYR A 162 -17.41 30.40 -14.99
C TYR A 162 -16.98 30.06 -13.55
N THR A 163 -15.66 30.09 -13.32
CA THR A 163 -15.02 30.86 -12.23
C THR A 163 -13.51 30.64 -12.28
N LEU A 164 -12.81 31.62 -12.86
CA LEU A 164 -11.38 31.82 -12.65
C LEU A 164 -11.21 32.41 -11.25
N THR A 165 -10.98 31.57 -10.24
CA THR A 165 -10.37 31.98 -8.97
C THR A 165 -9.95 30.75 -8.18
N CYS A 166 -8.64 30.61 -7.98
CA CYS A 166 -8.00 29.81 -6.95
C CYS A 166 -8.39 28.31 -6.90
N TRP A 167 -7.92 27.53 -7.89
CA TRP A 167 -7.78 26.08 -7.74
C TRP A 167 -6.54 25.81 -6.88
N SER A 168 -6.66 26.06 -5.57
CA SER A 168 -5.79 25.39 -4.62
C SER A 168 -6.13 23.90 -4.73
N TYR A 169 -5.31 23.15 -5.47
CA TYR A 169 -5.44 21.70 -5.59
C TYR A 169 -5.44 21.12 -4.16
N PHE A 170 -6.62 20.82 -3.62
CA PHE A 170 -6.75 19.96 -2.46
C PHE A 170 -6.38 18.55 -2.92
N LEU A 171 -5.07 18.28 -2.95
CA LEU A 171 -4.52 16.94 -3.05
C LEU A 171 -4.90 16.24 -1.74
N PHE A 172 -5.98 15.46 -1.76
CA PHE A 172 -6.29 14.57 -0.65
C PHE A 172 -5.20 13.48 -0.62
N MET A 173 -4.50 13.37 0.51
CA MET A 173 -3.65 12.22 0.80
C MET A 173 -4.54 10.98 0.81
N GLN A 174 -4.13 9.89 0.15
CA GLN A 174 -4.87 8.64 0.17
C GLN A 174 -4.70 7.97 1.54
N SER A 175 -5.53 8.41 2.47
CA SER A 175 -5.76 7.76 3.75
C SER A 175 -7.18 7.20 3.73
N PHE A 176 -7.30 5.88 3.74
CA PHE A 176 -8.55 5.21 4.01
C PHE A 176 -8.98 5.50 5.44
N ASP A 177 -10.11 6.19 5.60
CA ASP A 177 -10.76 6.37 6.89
C ASP A 177 -11.78 5.26 7.09
N LEU A 178 -11.45 4.25 7.90
CA LEU A 178 -12.29 3.07 8.05
C LEU A 178 -13.62 3.38 8.72
N ALA A 179 -13.75 4.50 9.42
CA ALA A 179 -15.02 4.90 10.02
C ALA A 179 -16.02 5.43 8.98
N THR A 180 -15.55 5.97 7.86
CA THR A 180 -16.41 6.66 6.88
C THR A 180 -16.32 6.14 5.46
N MET A 181 -15.27 5.37 5.14
CA MET A 181 -15.00 4.97 3.75
C MET A 181 -16.08 4.09 3.17
N LYS A 182 -16.25 4.17 1.85
CA LYS A 182 -17.18 3.32 1.09
C LYS A 182 -16.40 2.28 0.29
N GLU A 183 -17.06 1.17 -0.01
CA GLU A 183 -16.46 0.11 -0.82
C GLU A 183 -15.99 0.61 -2.20
N SER A 184 -16.70 1.56 -2.82
CA SER A 184 -16.31 2.18 -4.09
C SER A 184 -14.99 2.97 -4.05
N GLU A 185 -14.51 3.31 -2.86
CA GLU A 185 -13.25 4.04 -2.67
C GLU A 185 -12.03 3.11 -2.71
N MET A 186 -12.23 1.78 -2.67
CA MET A 186 -11.18 0.77 -2.86
C MET A 186 -10.64 0.74 -4.28
N ASP A 187 -11.43 1.18 -5.26
CA ASP A 187 -11.00 1.30 -6.66
C ASP A 187 -10.59 2.76 -6.89
N PHE A 188 -9.31 3.10 -7.05
CA PHE A 188 -8.89 4.50 -7.13
C PHE A 188 -7.71 4.74 -8.07
N THR A 189 -7.48 6.01 -8.41
CA THR A 189 -6.28 6.46 -9.09
C THR A 189 -5.59 7.54 -8.27
N ALA A 190 -4.32 7.33 -7.98
CA ALA A 190 -3.46 8.27 -7.27
C ALA A 190 -2.25 8.68 -8.11
N SER A 191 -1.61 9.77 -7.71
CA SER A 191 -0.33 10.21 -8.26
C SER A 191 0.75 10.19 -7.18
N LEU A 192 1.97 9.89 -7.61
CA LEU A 192 3.18 9.84 -6.82
C LEU A 192 4.24 10.71 -7.52
N GLU A 193 4.95 11.53 -6.77
CA GLU A 193 6.06 12.31 -7.30
C GLU A 193 7.33 11.97 -6.51
N LEU A 194 8.35 11.49 -7.24
CA LEU A 194 9.57 10.93 -6.69
C LEU A 194 10.76 11.80 -7.07
N ARG A 195 11.57 12.15 -6.07
CA ARG A 195 12.78 12.97 -6.20
C ARG A 195 13.91 12.38 -5.36
N LEU A 196 15.15 12.61 -5.74
CA LEU A 196 16.30 12.16 -4.95
C LEU A 196 16.39 12.99 -3.65
N PRO A 197 16.68 12.39 -2.48
CA PRO A 197 16.75 13.11 -1.22
C PRO A 197 17.81 14.21 -1.21
N GLU A 198 17.50 15.36 -0.62
CA GLU A 198 18.46 16.45 -0.45
C GLU A 198 19.63 16.07 0.45
N SER A 199 19.36 15.27 1.50
CA SER A 199 20.28 14.92 2.59
C SER A 199 21.39 13.93 2.22
N CYS A 200 21.24 13.14 1.14
CA CYS A 200 22.31 12.26 0.68
C CYS A 200 23.51 13.09 0.19
N ALA A 201 24.74 12.77 0.62
CA ALA A 201 25.93 13.40 0.04
C ALA A 201 25.83 13.32 -1.50
N ALA A 202 26.13 14.42 -2.19
CA ALA A 202 26.11 14.44 -3.65
C ALA A 202 27.14 13.42 -4.17
N VAL A 203 26.69 12.19 -4.43
CA VAL A 203 27.49 11.22 -5.16
C VAL A 203 27.63 11.81 -6.56
N PRO A 204 28.85 12.08 -7.05
CA PRO A 204 29.02 12.58 -8.40
C PRO A 204 28.50 11.52 -9.36
N GLY A 205 27.39 11.80 -10.05
CA GLY A 205 26.83 10.92 -11.05
C GLY A 205 25.32 10.82 -11.04
N VAL A 206 24.83 9.89 -11.86
CA VAL A 206 23.42 9.58 -12.04
C VAL A 206 23.02 8.45 -11.10
N THR A 207 21.83 8.57 -10.50
CA THR A 207 21.21 7.49 -9.71
C THR A 207 20.16 6.79 -10.55
N TRP A 208 20.23 5.47 -10.67
CA TRP A 208 19.28 4.70 -11.48
C TRP A 208 18.11 4.19 -10.63
N CYS A 209 16.90 4.65 -10.93
CA CYS A 209 15.65 4.17 -10.35
C CYS A 209 15.13 2.98 -11.17
N HIS A 210 15.03 1.81 -10.55
CA HIS A 210 14.65 0.56 -11.21
C HIS A 210 13.16 0.24 -11.10
N GLY A 211 12.40 1.04 -10.34
CA GLY A 211 10.98 0.82 -10.15
C GLY A 211 10.42 1.58 -8.97
N ILE A 212 9.18 1.25 -8.61
CA ILE A 212 8.46 1.81 -7.47
C ILE A 212 8.21 0.70 -6.46
N VAL A 213 8.47 0.98 -5.20
CA VAL A 213 8.04 0.14 -4.08
C VAL A 213 6.86 0.81 -3.39
N LEU A 214 5.81 0.05 -3.10
CA LEU A 214 4.66 0.48 -2.31
C LEU A 214 4.61 -0.28 -0.98
N TRP A 215 4.18 0.41 0.06
CA TRP A 215 3.89 -0.16 1.37
C TRP A 215 2.73 0.59 2.02
N PHE A 216 2.30 0.14 3.20
CA PHE A 216 1.23 0.81 3.92
C PHE A 216 1.54 0.98 5.40
N ASP A 217 0.92 2.00 5.97
CA ASP A 217 0.80 2.15 7.42
C ASP A 217 -0.67 2.06 7.79
N THR A 218 -0.96 1.44 8.93
CA THR A 218 -2.29 1.46 9.52
C THR A 218 -2.25 2.01 10.94
N GLY A 219 -3.14 2.96 11.22
CA GLY A 219 -3.16 3.72 12.46
C GLY A 219 -4.29 3.27 13.38
N PHE A 220 -3.94 3.09 14.65
CA PHE A 220 -4.83 3.17 15.80
C PHE A 220 -4.71 4.60 16.33
N THR A 221 -5.44 5.53 15.73
CA THR A 221 -5.22 6.96 15.95
C THR A 221 -5.82 7.42 17.28
N SER A 222 -5.49 8.65 17.69
CA SER A 222 -6.07 9.28 18.88
C SER A 222 -7.59 9.49 18.79
N ARG A 223 -8.21 9.26 17.63
CA ARG A 223 -9.67 9.26 17.45
C ARG A 223 -10.34 8.25 18.38
N PHE A 224 -9.81 7.04 18.44
CA PHE A 224 -10.35 5.94 19.25
C PHE A 224 -9.36 5.41 20.30
N CYS A 225 -8.06 5.65 20.14
CA CYS A 225 -7.00 5.20 21.04
C CYS A 225 -6.27 6.39 21.69
N LYS A 226 -6.99 7.17 22.52
CA LYS A 226 -6.46 8.42 23.12
C LYS A 226 -5.21 8.21 23.97
N ASP A 227 -5.18 7.16 24.79
CA ASP A 227 -4.10 6.95 25.76
C ASP A 227 -2.81 6.43 25.10
N LYS A 228 -2.95 5.65 24.02
CA LYS A 228 -1.83 5.01 23.34
C LYS A 228 -2.12 4.87 21.84
N PRO A 229 -2.04 5.96 21.07
CA PRO A 229 -2.10 5.86 19.63
C PRO A 229 -0.88 5.10 19.12
N VAL A 230 -1.06 4.24 18.11
CA VAL A 230 0.02 3.43 17.54
C VAL A 230 -0.17 3.28 16.04
N VAL A 231 0.94 3.21 15.31
CA VAL A 231 0.96 2.93 13.88
C VAL A 231 1.69 1.61 13.66
N LEU A 232 1.05 0.70 12.93
CA LEU A 232 1.70 -0.47 12.36
C LEU A 232 2.14 -0.11 10.95
N SER A 233 3.45 -0.12 10.71
CA SER A 233 4.04 0.23 9.42
C SER A 233 4.65 -1.00 8.75
N THR A 234 4.44 -1.15 7.44
CA THR A 234 5.14 -2.12 6.59
C THR A 234 6.28 -1.49 5.79
N SER A 235 6.71 -0.29 6.19
CA SER A 235 7.77 0.46 5.52
C SER A 235 9.10 -0.32 5.48
N PRO A 236 9.90 -0.18 4.39
CA PRO A 236 11.26 -0.71 4.34
C PRO A 236 12.19 -0.09 5.41
N PHE A 237 11.80 1.04 6.02
CA PHE A 237 12.53 1.68 7.13
C PHE A 237 12.14 1.16 8.52
N SER A 238 11.12 0.31 8.59
CA SER A 238 10.57 -0.26 9.82
C SER A 238 10.99 -1.73 9.99
N THR A 239 10.69 -2.31 11.15
CA THR A 239 10.86 -3.75 11.37
C THR A 239 10.07 -4.55 10.33
N PRO A 240 10.67 -5.55 9.67
CA PRO A 240 9.98 -6.37 8.68
C PRO A 240 8.72 -7.02 9.22
N THR A 241 7.68 -7.06 8.39
CA THR A 241 6.40 -7.73 8.67
C THR A 241 6.16 -8.80 7.62
N HIS A 242 5.19 -9.69 7.85
CA HIS A 242 4.85 -10.72 6.87
C HIS A 242 4.25 -10.17 5.55
N TRP A 243 3.78 -8.92 5.54
CA TRP A 243 3.30 -8.26 4.32
C TRP A 243 4.43 -7.79 3.39
N SER A 244 5.66 -7.68 3.92
CA SER A 244 6.81 -7.14 3.18
C SER A 244 6.47 -5.81 2.48
N GLN A 245 7.00 -5.58 1.28
CA GLN A 245 6.61 -4.48 0.40
C GLN A 245 6.17 -5.02 -0.97
N THR A 246 5.47 -4.22 -1.75
CA THR A 246 5.08 -4.56 -3.13
C THR A 246 5.93 -3.77 -4.12
N ILE A 247 6.74 -4.49 -4.89
CA ILE A 247 7.77 -3.97 -5.77
C ILE A 247 7.27 -4.04 -7.22
N PHE A 248 7.29 -2.89 -7.90
CA PHE A 248 6.94 -2.73 -9.30
C PHE A 248 8.18 -2.34 -10.08
N THR A 249 8.77 -3.29 -10.80
CA THR A 249 9.99 -3.06 -11.58
C THR A 249 9.63 -2.37 -12.89
N PHE A 250 10.39 -1.34 -13.28
CA PHE A 250 10.24 -0.73 -14.59
C PHE A 250 10.82 -1.62 -15.69
N GLU A 251 10.22 -1.58 -16.89
CA GLU A 251 10.80 -2.25 -18.07
C GLU A 251 12.20 -1.73 -18.40
N GLU A 252 12.42 -0.42 -18.23
CA GLU A 252 13.75 0.20 -18.32
C GLU A 252 14.00 1.08 -17.09
N PRO A 253 15.19 1.01 -16.48
CA PRO A 253 15.53 1.85 -15.34
C PRO A 253 15.64 3.31 -15.78
N ILE A 254 15.24 4.22 -14.90
CA ILE A 254 15.20 5.66 -15.16
C ILE A 254 16.36 6.33 -14.44
N ALA A 255 17.25 6.97 -15.20
CA ALA A 255 18.31 7.80 -14.67
C ALA A 255 17.74 9.05 -13.98
N MET A 256 18.18 9.31 -12.75
CA MET A 256 17.80 10.46 -11.94
C MET A 256 19.01 11.28 -11.50
N VAL A 257 18.78 12.57 -11.30
CA VAL A 257 19.75 13.51 -10.73
C VAL A 257 19.04 14.48 -9.78
N LYS A 258 19.79 15.10 -8.86
CA LYS A 258 19.25 16.12 -7.97
C LYS A 258 18.93 17.40 -8.73
N ASP A 259 17.93 18.14 -8.24
CA ASP A 259 17.61 19.46 -8.76
C ASP A 259 18.82 20.39 -8.67
N GLY A 260 19.02 21.23 -9.69
CA GLY A 260 20.21 22.08 -9.86
C GLY A 260 21.42 21.40 -10.51
N SER A 261 21.41 20.08 -10.74
CA SER A 261 22.45 19.40 -11.53
C SER A 261 22.14 19.54 -13.02
N VAL A 262 22.78 20.51 -13.68
CA VAL A 262 22.53 20.78 -15.11
C VAL A 262 23.35 19.82 -15.97
N ILE A 263 22.67 18.86 -16.59
CA ILE A 263 23.23 18.06 -17.69
C ILE A 263 22.40 18.38 -18.94
N GLY A 264 22.89 19.36 -19.71
CA GLY A 264 22.26 19.77 -20.96
C GLY A 264 22.63 18.81 -22.08
N SER A 265 21.82 17.78 -22.32
CA SER A 265 21.94 16.89 -23.49
C SER A 265 20.66 16.89 -24.32
N SER A 266 20.78 16.75 -25.65
CA SER A 266 19.65 16.49 -26.54
C SER A 266 19.06 15.07 -26.40
N ALA A 267 19.66 14.22 -25.56
CA ALA A 267 19.17 12.87 -25.28
C ALA A 267 17.76 12.84 -24.66
N SER A 268 17.12 11.68 -24.73
CA SER A 268 15.81 11.44 -24.13
C SER A 268 15.88 11.47 -22.59
N VAL A 269 14.85 12.04 -21.96
CA VAL A 269 14.76 12.14 -20.49
C VAL A 269 14.80 10.74 -19.87
N GLY A 270 15.46 10.61 -18.72
CA GLY A 270 15.62 9.33 -18.01
C GLY A 270 16.81 8.50 -18.49
N THR A 271 17.68 9.05 -19.34
CA THR A 271 18.95 8.44 -19.73
C THR A 271 20.11 9.01 -18.91
N GLY A 272 21.27 8.33 -18.89
CA GLY A 272 22.45 8.85 -18.21
C GLY A 272 22.92 10.23 -18.71
N GLU A 273 22.63 10.55 -19.98
CA GLU A 273 22.95 11.84 -20.59
C GLU A 273 21.89 12.92 -20.32
N CYS A 274 20.65 12.53 -20.05
CA CYS A 274 19.55 13.45 -19.72
C CYS A 274 18.73 12.87 -18.56
N PRO A 275 19.27 12.85 -17.33
CA PRO A 275 18.58 12.28 -16.18
C PRO A 275 17.37 13.13 -15.78
N ALA A 276 16.37 12.46 -15.22
CA ALA A 276 15.19 13.12 -14.66
C ALA A 276 15.52 13.75 -13.29
N VAL A 277 15.03 14.97 -13.05
CA VAL A 277 14.99 15.55 -11.69
C VAL A 277 13.79 15.07 -10.90
N THR A 278 12.75 14.60 -11.59
CA THR A 278 11.51 14.13 -10.98
C THR A 278 10.94 12.99 -11.82
N ILE A 279 10.50 11.93 -11.14
CA ILE A 279 9.65 10.90 -11.72
C ILE A 279 8.24 11.09 -11.17
N ARG A 280 7.27 11.28 -12.06
CA ARG A 280 5.85 11.33 -11.72
C ARG A 280 5.20 10.04 -12.20
N SER A 281 4.49 9.37 -11.29
CA SER A 281 3.76 8.16 -11.63
C SER A 281 2.29 8.29 -11.24
N ARG A 282 1.41 7.88 -12.16
CA ARG A 282 -0.03 7.74 -11.94
C ARG A 282 -0.30 6.26 -11.74
N ILE A 283 -0.78 5.91 -10.55
CA ILE A 283 -1.03 4.53 -10.11
C ILE A 283 -2.54 4.38 -9.97
N SER A 284 -3.14 3.46 -10.72
CA SER A 284 -4.54 3.05 -10.53
C SER A 284 -4.58 1.66 -9.93
N ILE A 285 -5.37 1.48 -8.87
CA ILE A 285 -5.61 0.20 -8.23
C ILE A 285 -7.12 -0.04 -8.28
N VAL A 286 -7.53 -1.16 -8.85
CA VAL A 286 -8.94 -1.56 -8.95
C VAL A 286 -9.09 -3.02 -8.58
N ARG A 287 -10.23 -3.38 -7.99
CA ARG A 287 -10.56 -4.78 -7.76
C ARG A 287 -10.72 -5.50 -9.10
N ALA A 288 -10.09 -6.67 -9.21
CA ALA A 288 -10.21 -7.52 -10.39
C ALA A 288 -11.53 -8.30 -10.37
N SER A 289 -11.85 -8.97 -11.48
CA SER A 289 -12.99 -9.90 -11.55
C SER A 289 -12.78 -11.15 -10.69
N GLU A 290 -11.52 -11.54 -10.48
CA GLU A 290 -11.14 -12.62 -9.58
C GLU A 290 -11.27 -12.18 -8.12
N HIS A 291 -11.81 -13.07 -7.29
CA HIS A 291 -12.14 -12.76 -5.92
C HIS A 291 -10.88 -12.45 -5.10
N ARG A 292 -10.85 -11.22 -4.56
CA ARG A 292 -9.73 -10.64 -3.77
C ARG A 292 -8.44 -10.41 -4.54
N SER A 293 -8.51 -10.37 -5.86
CA SER A 293 -7.42 -9.90 -6.72
C SER A 293 -7.55 -8.42 -7.03
N ILE A 294 -6.44 -7.77 -7.38
CA ILE A 294 -6.40 -6.37 -7.80
C ILE A 294 -5.62 -6.22 -9.11
N ASP A 295 -6.13 -5.35 -9.99
CA ASP A 295 -5.41 -4.88 -11.16
C ASP A 295 -4.78 -3.53 -10.85
N ILE A 296 -3.50 -3.39 -11.18
CA ILE A 296 -2.72 -2.19 -10.93
C ILE A 296 -2.14 -1.69 -12.26
N SER A 297 -2.39 -0.42 -12.59
CA SER A 297 -1.75 0.24 -13.73
C SER A 297 -0.81 1.34 -13.26
N ILE A 298 0.42 1.36 -13.78
CA ILE A 298 1.42 2.39 -13.49
C ILE A 298 1.80 3.10 -14.79
N GLU A 299 1.49 4.40 -14.86
CA GLU A 299 1.92 5.29 -15.92
C GLU A 299 3.03 6.19 -15.38
N THR A 300 4.23 6.12 -15.97
CA THR A 300 5.40 6.84 -15.45
C THR A 300 5.85 7.92 -16.44
N THR A 301 6.18 9.10 -15.90
CA THR A 301 6.70 10.25 -16.66
C THR A 301 7.90 10.84 -15.95
N GLY A 302 9.01 10.96 -16.65
CA GLY A 302 10.25 11.56 -16.18
C GLY A 302 10.32 13.00 -16.66
N ILE A 303 10.79 13.87 -15.78
CA ILE A 303 10.89 15.31 -16.03
C ILE A 303 12.35 15.71 -15.80
N SER A 304 13.00 16.29 -16.80
CA SER A 304 14.36 16.83 -16.70
C SER A 304 14.38 18.24 -16.10
N SER A 305 15.56 18.73 -15.75
CA SER A 305 15.76 20.06 -15.15
C SER A 305 15.31 21.22 -16.05
N ASP A 306 15.36 21.03 -17.37
CA ASP A 306 14.85 21.99 -18.37
C ASP A 306 13.35 21.85 -18.67
N GLY A 307 12.65 20.97 -17.94
CA GLY A 307 11.20 20.76 -18.06
C GLY A 307 10.77 19.85 -19.22
N ARG A 308 11.70 19.29 -20.01
CA ARG A 308 11.35 18.23 -20.98
C ARG A 308 10.80 17.02 -20.26
N LYS A 309 9.92 16.28 -20.95
CA LYS A 309 9.24 15.12 -20.41
C LYS A 309 9.42 13.92 -21.32
N ARG A 310 9.56 12.74 -20.72
CA ARG A 310 9.40 11.45 -21.40
C ARG A 310 8.38 10.65 -20.61
N SER A 311 7.37 10.14 -21.30
CA SER A 311 6.41 9.20 -20.72
C SER A 311 6.73 7.80 -21.23
N TRP A 312 6.64 6.82 -20.34
CA TRP A 312 6.79 5.41 -20.65
C TRP A 312 5.42 4.76 -20.91
N PRO A 313 5.36 3.66 -21.66
CA PRO A 313 4.15 2.86 -21.77
C PRO A 313 3.60 2.48 -20.39
N ALA A 314 2.29 2.41 -20.26
CA ALA A 314 1.66 1.98 -19.03
C ALA A 314 1.98 0.50 -18.76
N GLN A 315 2.51 0.20 -17.57
CA GLN A 315 2.68 -1.18 -17.11
C GLN A 315 1.44 -1.60 -16.33
N ILE A 316 0.90 -2.78 -16.67
CA ILE A 316 -0.27 -3.35 -16.01
C ILE A 316 0.17 -4.60 -15.27
N PHE A 317 -0.22 -4.68 -14.02
CA PHE A 317 0.09 -5.75 -13.09
C PHE A 317 -1.21 -6.33 -12.56
N ASN A 318 -1.20 -7.63 -12.29
CA ASN A 318 -2.27 -8.33 -11.58
C ASN A 318 -1.67 -8.96 -10.33
N LEU A 319 -2.34 -8.75 -9.20
CA LEU A 319 -2.09 -9.42 -7.92
C LEU A 319 -3.29 -10.31 -7.63
#